data_AF-A0A813EUQ5-F1
#
_entry.id   AF-A0A813EUQ5-F1
#
_cell.length_a   1.000
_cell.length_b   1.000
_cell.length_c   1.000
_cell.angle_alpha   90.00
_cell.angle_beta   90.00
_cell.angle_gamma   90.00
#
_symmetry.space_group_name_H-M   'P 1'
#
loop_
_entity.id
_entity.type
_entity.pdbx_description
1 polymer ?
#
loop_
_entity_poly.entity_id
_entity_poly.type
_entity_poly.pdbx_seq_one_letter_code
_entity_poly.pdbx_strand_id
1 'polypeptide(L)'
;MGAPWLGPRILVAVLIAVLLKDSDLLDLPARVLSRFGQDDLEATQELAGRSSLEGTSQPDAQLHLSKNGFVLIVSPARPGSEASLEPGWLQTWLLTAEASAWLRGAFFQHGAIVFRGFNVPDAPSFEQVALAITPSLEDVYLGTSPRSQINQTKFVHTAADFDKHSTVPPHLEMSFMDDPPKLQMFYAHRLDMTKGGETPLVDFQGVWESISGNGGLVKRMKGRNIMYIRRYEDCGHRKILDPYFTKCWQDMFKTDNKTEVRRQCSKERFDCSWDSINILTIKNVQPPLRQHQATGKTIWFNHMNVLIPDSYAYDYERTAVMWGKVEGWWPLLIGTYYRMLLL
;
A
#
# COMPACT_ATOMS: atom_id res chain seq x y z
N MET A 1 -36.27 -22.58 4.34
CA MET A 1 -35.50 -23.04 3.17
C MET A 1 -35.26 -21.83 2.28
N GLY A 2 -34.11 -21.17 2.46
CA GLY A 2 -33.68 -20.07 1.60
C GLY A 2 -32.66 -20.62 0.61
N ALA A 3 -32.84 -20.30 -0.67
CA ALA A 3 -32.00 -20.81 -1.74
C ALA A 3 -30.52 -20.45 -1.53
N PRO A 4 -29.55 -21.36 -1.75
CA PRO A 4 -28.15 -21.02 -1.72
C PRO A 4 -27.82 -20.13 -2.92
N TRP A 5 -27.28 -18.95 -2.66
CA TRP A 5 -26.75 -18.09 -3.71
C TRP A 5 -25.48 -18.72 -4.30
N LEU A 6 -25.50 -18.97 -5.61
CA LEU A 6 -24.47 -19.63 -6.41
C LEU A 6 -24.02 -18.69 -7.54
N GLY A 7 -22.96 -17.90 -7.29
CA GLY A 7 -22.07 -17.32 -8.32
C GLY A 7 -22.03 -15.77 -8.46
N PRO A 8 -20.95 -15.17 -9.03
CA PRO A 8 -19.69 -15.76 -9.44
C PRO A 8 -18.58 -15.59 -8.39
N ARG A 9 -17.86 -16.69 -8.15
CA ARG A 9 -16.59 -16.75 -7.45
C ARG A 9 -15.48 -16.43 -8.44
N ILE A 10 -15.02 -15.18 -8.51
CA ILE A 10 -13.64 -14.76 -8.82
C ILE A 10 -13.58 -13.31 -8.36
N LEU A 11 -12.94 -13.07 -7.21
CA LEU A 11 -12.72 -11.73 -6.69
C LEU A 11 -11.24 -11.44 -6.84
N VAL A 12 -10.93 -10.55 -7.78
CA VAL A 12 -9.56 -10.11 -8.02
C VAL A 12 -9.60 -8.60 -7.91
N ALA A 13 -9.15 -8.13 -6.76
CA ALA A 13 -8.85 -6.72 -6.59
C ALA A 13 -7.45 -6.47 -7.14
N VAL A 14 -7.30 -5.66 -8.18
CA VAL A 14 -6.03 -5.00 -8.50
C VAL A 14 -6.11 -3.64 -7.84
N LEU A 15 -5.43 -3.50 -6.69
CA LEU A 15 -5.28 -2.24 -5.98
C LEU A 15 -4.09 -1.53 -6.58
N ILE A 16 -4.25 -0.34 -7.13
CA ILE A 16 -3.14 0.49 -7.56
C ILE A 16 -3.22 1.78 -6.78
N ALA A 17 -2.29 1.99 -5.85
CA ALA A 17 -2.22 3.19 -5.06
C ALA A 17 -1.15 4.12 -5.65
N VAL A 18 -1.56 5.32 -6.09
CA VAL A 18 -0.67 6.43 -6.40
C VAL A 18 -1.31 7.64 -5.77
N LEU A 19 -0.81 8.03 -4.60
CA LEU A 19 -1.25 9.22 -3.88
C LEU A 19 -1.37 10.39 -4.89
N LEU A 20 -2.47 11.13 -4.91
CA LEU A 20 -2.66 12.42 -4.21
C LEU A 20 -3.93 13.11 -4.75
N LYS A 21 -4.63 13.96 -3.98
CA LYS A 21 -5.86 14.67 -4.45
C LYS A 21 -6.00 16.10 -3.90
N ASP A 22 -6.53 17.05 -4.71
CA ASP A 22 -6.93 18.42 -4.29
C ASP A 22 -8.34 18.63 -3.75
N SER A 23 -8.37 19.68 -2.94
CA SER A 23 -9.33 20.14 -1.96
C SER A 23 -10.40 21.04 -2.57
N ASP A 24 -11.66 20.73 -2.27
CA ASP A 24 -12.72 21.72 -2.01
C ASP A 24 -13.88 21.12 -1.19
N LEU A 25 -13.61 20.09 -0.36
CA LEU A 25 -14.62 19.49 0.50
C LEU A 25 -14.02 19.15 1.87
N LEU A 26 -14.18 20.08 2.80
CA LEU A 26 -14.06 19.81 4.24
C LEU A 26 -15.46 19.81 4.83
N ASP A 27 -15.86 18.67 5.42
CA ASP A 27 -16.35 18.63 6.81
C ASP A 27 -16.49 17.16 7.32
N LEU A 28 -15.62 16.80 8.27
CA LEU A 28 -15.69 15.71 9.27
C LEU A 28 -15.49 14.21 8.83
N PRO A 29 -15.11 13.32 9.79
CA PRO A 29 -13.85 12.58 9.82
C PRO A 29 -13.84 11.27 9.00
N ALA A 30 -12.65 10.86 8.58
CA ALA A 30 -12.43 9.65 7.79
C ALA A 30 -12.89 8.36 8.48
N ARG A 31 -13.64 7.54 7.73
CA ARG A 31 -13.64 6.07 7.83
C ARG A 31 -13.94 5.47 6.46
N VAL A 32 -13.09 4.56 6.01
CA VAL A 32 -13.51 3.42 5.18
C VAL A 32 -12.86 2.17 5.79
N LEU A 33 -13.71 1.33 6.35
CA LEU A 33 -13.42 -0.04 6.79
C LEU A 33 -14.06 -0.94 5.74
N SER A 34 -13.31 -1.68 4.96
CA SER A 34 -13.90 -2.59 3.97
C SER A 34 -13.97 -4.01 4.55
N ARG A 35 -15.01 -4.24 5.37
CA ARG A 35 -15.57 -5.58 5.54
C ARG A 35 -16.42 -5.85 4.30
N PHE A 36 -15.96 -6.79 3.47
CA PHE A 36 -16.64 -7.27 2.27
C PHE A 36 -18.15 -7.44 2.47
N GLY A 37 -18.97 -6.61 1.84
CA GLY A 37 -20.42 -6.77 1.77
C GLY A 37 -21.17 -5.49 1.42
N GLN A 38 -22.19 -5.62 0.57
CA GLN A 38 -23.35 -4.76 0.24
C GLN A 38 -23.37 -3.27 0.69
N ASP A 39 -23.01 -2.96 1.93
CA ASP A 39 -22.99 -1.61 2.52
C ASP A 39 -22.02 -0.64 1.80
N ASP A 40 -20.92 -1.14 1.22
CA ASP A 40 -19.97 -0.33 0.42
C ASP A 40 -20.58 0.12 -0.92
N LEU A 41 -21.51 -0.66 -1.49
CA LEU A 41 -22.23 -0.25 -2.71
C LEU A 41 -23.22 0.88 -2.38
N GLU A 42 -23.80 0.87 -1.18
CA GLU A 42 -24.76 1.88 -0.73
C GLU A 42 -24.10 3.21 -0.34
N ALA A 43 -22.82 3.20 0.08
CA ALA A 43 -22.06 4.40 0.46
C ALA A 43 -21.30 5.08 -0.70
N THR A 44 -21.45 4.58 -1.94
CA THR A 44 -20.77 5.12 -3.14
C THR A 44 -21.63 6.14 -3.87
N GLN A 45 -21.01 7.19 -4.42
CA GLN A 45 -21.68 8.04 -5.40
C GLN A 45 -21.50 7.41 -6.79
N GLU A 46 -22.60 7.11 -7.46
CA GLU A 46 -22.60 6.68 -8.86
C GLU A 46 -22.24 7.88 -9.75
N LEU A 47 -21.27 7.72 -10.64
CA LEU A 47 -20.89 8.74 -11.62
C LEU A 47 -21.91 8.79 -12.76
N ALA A 48 -23.16 9.12 -12.45
CA ALA A 48 -24.18 9.38 -13.46
C ALA A 48 -24.06 10.83 -13.96
N GLY A 49 -23.56 11.00 -15.20
CA GLY A 49 -23.76 12.23 -15.97
C GLY A 49 -22.97 13.47 -15.54
N ARG A 50 -21.87 13.35 -14.79
CA ARG A 50 -20.93 14.48 -14.58
C ARG A 50 -19.74 14.39 -15.55
N SER A 51 -19.83 15.13 -16.65
CA SER A 51 -18.69 15.63 -17.44
C SER A 51 -17.59 16.14 -16.49
N SER A 52 -16.32 15.74 -16.56
CA SER A 52 -15.44 15.79 -17.73
C SER A 52 -14.22 14.88 -17.55
N LEU A 53 -14.21 13.75 -18.25
CA LEU A 53 -13.02 13.24 -18.94
C LEU A 53 -13.36 13.32 -20.44
N GLU A 54 -13.55 14.54 -20.94
CA GLU A 54 -13.87 14.74 -22.35
C GLU A 54 -12.67 14.32 -23.21
N GLY A 55 -12.86 13.29 -24.04
CA GLY A 55 -11.91 12.90 -25.09
C GLY A 55 -11.32 11.49 -24.98
N THR A 56 -11.52 10.74 -23.89
CA THR A 56 -11.08 9.34 -23.76
C THR A 56 -12.30 8.44 -23.67
N SER A 57 -12.43 7.44 -24.56
CA SER A 57 -13.48 6.42 -24.47
C SER A 57 -13.45 5.77 -23.08
N GLN A 58 -14.45 6.08 -22.25
CA GLN A 58 -14.60 5.45 -20.95
C GLN A 58 -14.71 3.92 -21.16
N PRO A 59 -14.11 3.10 -20.27
CA PRO A 59 -14.29 1.66 -20.36
C PRO A 59 -15.77 1.29 -20.32
N ASP A 60 -16.13 0.17 -20.94
CA ASP A 60 -17.39 -0.53 -20.68
C ASP A 60 -17.37 -1.10 -19.25
N ALA A 61 -17.40 -0.20 -18.26
CA ALA A 61 -17.16 -0.46 -16.86
C ALA A 61 -17.96 0.51 -15.98
N GLN A 62 -18.34 0.04 -14.80
CA GLN A 62 -18.96 0.84 -13.75
C GLN A 62 -17.89 1.53 -12.92
N LEU A 63 -18.08 2.83 -12.69
CA LEU A 63 -17.18 3.66 -11.90
C LEU A 63 -17.88 4.06 -10.60
N HIS A 64 -17.28 3.71 -9.47
CA HIS A 64 -17.74 4.08 -8.14
C HIS A 64 -16.65 4.86 -7.42
N LEU A 65 -17.02 5.92 -6.73
CA LEU A 65 -16.07 6.77 -6.02
C LEU A 65 -16.22 6.60 -4.51
N SER A 66 -15.10 6.51 -3.78
CA SER A 66 -15.13 6.57 -2.31
C SER A 66 -15.70 7.90 -1.83
N LYS A 67 -16.23 7.95 -0.61
CA LYS A 67 -16.87 9.16 -0.05
C LYS A 67 -15.99 10.42 -0.10
N ASN A 68 -14.67 10.29 0.08
CA ASN A 68 -13.70 11.39 -0.04
C ASN A 68 -13.16 11.61 -1.46
N GLY A 69 -13.52 10.72 -2.39
CA GLY A 69 -13.05 10.67 -3.76
C GLY A 69 -11.57 10.41 -3.97
N PHE A 70 -10.90 9.85 -2.96
CA PHE A 70 -9.51 9.41 -3.04
C PHE A 70 -9.37 8.08 -3.81
N VAL A 71 -10.34 7.18 -3.69
CA VAL A 71 -10.31 5.85 -4.32
C VAL A 71 -11.39 5.76 -5.40
N LEU A 72 -10.97 5.47 -6.62
CA LEU A 72 -11.84 5.11 -7.75
C LEU A 72 -11.95 3.59 -7.85
N ILE A 73 -13.17 3.05 -7.83
CA ILE A 73 -13.43 1.63 -8.02
C ILE A 73 -13.98 1.44 -9.43
N VAL A 74 -13.33 0.57 -10.20
CA VAL A 74 -13.70 0.19 -11.56
C VAL A 74 -14.21 -1.25 -11.50
N SER A 75 -15.42 -1.48 -11.98
CA SER A 75 -16.01 -2.82 -12.07
C SER A 75 -16.50 -3.10 -13.49
N PRO A 76 -16.64 -4.37 -13.93
CA PRO A 76 -17.26 -4.70 -15.20
C PRO A 76 -18.64 -4.04 -15.37
N ALA A 77 -19.01 -3.64 -16.60
CA ALA A 77 -20.40 -3.29 -16.90
C ALA A 77 -21.31 -4.49 -16.60
N ARG A 78 -22.43 -4.26 -15.89
CA ARG A 78 -23.37 -5.27 -15.36
C ARG A 78 -23.88 -6.31 -16.41
N PRO A 79 -24.49 -7.43 -15.97
CA PRO A 79 -24.53 -8.71 -16.69
C PRO A 79 -25.20 -8.63 -18.06
N GLY A 80 -24.47 -9.07 -19.09
CA GLY A 80 -24.92 -9.10 -20.48
C GLY A 80 -23.79 -8.89 -21.50
N SER A 81 -22.67 -8.25 -21.11
CA SER A 81 -21.42 -8.27 -21.87
C SER A 81 -20.47 -9.32 -21.29
N GLU A 82 -20.66 -10.59 -21.65
CA GLU A 82 -19.81 -11.72 -21.23
C GLU A 82 -18.31 -11.42 -21.47
N ALA A 83 -18.00 -10.59 -22.47
CA ALA A 83 -16.65 -10.18 -22.83
C ALA A 83 -15.82 -9.61 -21.66
N SER A 84 -16.39 -8.76 -20.79
CA SER A 84 -15.61 -8.11 -19.71
C SER A 84 -15.23 -9.04 -18.54
N LEU A 85 -15.87 -10.21 -18.49
CA LEU A 85 -15.60 -11.29 -17.54
C LEU A 85 -14.70 -12.39 -18.13
N GLU A 86 -14.39 -12.32 -19.43
CA GLU A 86 -13.47 -13.25 -20.07
C GLU A 86 -12.07 -13.16 -19.42
N PRO A 87 -11.40 -14.31 -19.20
CA PRO A 87 -10.01 -14.31 -18.74
C PRO A 87 -9.13 -13.41 -19.64
N GLY A 88 -8.36 -12.52 -19.03
CA GLY A 88 -7.44 -11.65 -19.76
C GLY A 88 -8.09 -10.42 -20.43
N TRP A 89 -9.41 -10.22 -20.30
CA TRP A 89 -10.05 -9.00 -20.79
C TRP A 89 -9.43 -7.73 -20.18
N LEU A 90 -9.26 -7.73 -18.86
CA LEU A 90 -8.70 -6.58 -18.14
C LEU A 90 -7.29 -6.24 -18.66
N GLN A 91 -6.43 -7.25 -18.82
CA GLN A 91 -5.10 -7.09 -19.40
C GLN A 91 -5.19 -6.48 -20.81
N THR A 92 -6.04 -7.04 -21.67
CA THR A 92 -6.18 -6.60 -23.07
C THR A 92 -6.64 -5.16 -23.15
N TRP A 93 -7.64 -4.79 -22.35
CA TRP A 93 -8.12 -3.42 -22.26
C TRP A 93 -7.02 -2.46 -21.77
N LEU A 94 -6.29 -2.83 -20.71
CA LEU A 94 -5.20 -2.02 -20.16
C LEU A 94 -4.06 -1.74 -21.15
N LEU A 95 -3.86 -2.63 -22.14
CA LEU A 95 -2.87 -2.47 -23.20
C LEU A 95 -3.29 -1.46 -24.29
N THR A 96 -4.57 -1.05 -24.32
CA THR A 96 -5.04 -0.05 -25.30
C THR A 96 -4.49 1.34 -24.97
N ALA A 97 -4.27 2.16 -26.00
CA ALA A 97 -3.79 3.53 -25.81
C ALA A 97 -4.80 4.38 -25.03
N GLU A 98 -6.09 4.13 -25.27
CA GLU A 98 -7.21 4.78 -24.63
C GLU A 98 -7.26 4.46 -23.13
N ALA A 99 -7.12 3.19 -22.75
CA ALA A 99 -7.08 2.80 -21.34
C ALA A 99 -5.84 3.35 -20.63
N SER A 100 -4.68 3.34 -21.29
CA SER A 100 -3.44 3.89 -20.73
C SER A 100 -3.57 5.41 -20.45
N ALA A 101 -4.13 6.16 -21.40
CA ALA A 101 -4.38 7.59 -21.24
C ALA A 101 -5.41 7.86 -20.14
N TRP A 102 -6.52 7.10 -20.13
CA TRP A 102 -7.55 7.18 -19.10
C TRP A 102 -6.98 6.89 -17.72
N LEU A 103 -6.17 5.84 -17.57
CA LEU A 103 -5.54 5.48 -16.30
C LEU A 103 -4.67 6.58 -15.74
N ARG A 104 -3.84 7.20 -16.59
CA ARG A 104 -3.00 8.33 -16.17
C ARG A 104 -3.83 9.50 -15.65
N GLY A 105 -4.93 9.83 -16.33
CA GLY A 105 -5.88 10.85 -15.88
C GLY A 105 -6.54 10.46 -14.55
N ALA A 106 -7.01 9.23 -14.44
CA ALA A 106 -7.63 8.70 -13.23
C ALA A 106 -6.68 8.70 -12.03
N PHE A 107 -5.40 8.32 -12.19
CA PHE A 107 -4.39 8.41 -11.12
C PHE A 107 -4.04 9.84 -10.73
N PHE A 108 -4.10 10.77 -11.69
CA PHE A 108 -3.86 12.17 -11.37
C PHE A 108 -5.02 12.77 -10.58
N GLN A 109 -6.26 12.35 -10.89
CA GLN A 109 -7.47 12.82 -10.23
C GLN A 109 -7.74 12.11 -8.89
N HIS A 110 -7.34 10.84 -8.79
CA HIS A 110 -7.62 9.96 -7.66
C HIS A 110 -6.34 9.33 -7.15
N GLY A 111 -6.20 9.26 -5.83
CA GLY A 111 -5.00 8.71 -5.19
C GLY A 111 -4.89 7.17 -5.23
N ALA A 112 -5.95 6.48 -5.65
CA ALA A 112 -5.91 5.05 -5.86
C ALA A 112 -7.02 4.59 -6.81
N ILE A 113 -6.75 3.50 -7.50
CA ILE A 113 -7.70 2.80 -8.37
C ILE A 113 -7.82 1.35 -7.91
N VAL A 114 -9.04 0.86 -7.79
CA VAL A 114 -9.38 -0.53 -7.46
C VAL A 114 -10.13 -1.13 -8.62
N PHE A 115 -9.56 -2.14 -9.28
CA PHE A 115 -10.32 -2.97 -10.21
C PHE A 115 -10.99 -4.10 -9.44
N ARG A 116 -12.31 -4.23 -9.53
CA ARG A 116 -13.10 -5.22 -8.76
C ARG A 116 -14.04 -5.99 -9.68
N GLY A 117 -14.07 -7.31 -9.52
CA GLY A 117 -15.00 -8.18 -10.26
C GLY A 117 -14.49 -8.65 -11.63
N PHE A 118 -13.25 -8.33 -11.99
CA PHE A 118 -12.60 -8.86 -13.20
C PHE A 118 -12.03 -10.27 -12.99
N ASN A 119 -11.92 -11.03 -14.08
CA ASN A 119 -11.43 -12.40 -14.05
C ASN A 119 -9.90 -12.47 -14.20
N VAL A 120 -9.22 -12.57 -13.06
CA VAL A 120 -7.74 -12.65 -12.95
C VAL A 120 -7.40 -13.76 -11.91
N PRO A 121 -7.57 -15.02 -12.30
CA PRO A 121 -7.78 -16.13 -11.37
C PRO A 121 -6.56 -16.50 -10.50
N ASP A 122 -5.37 -16.06 -10.89
CA ASP A 122 -4.12 -16.46 -10.26
C ASP A 122 -3.03 -15.37 -10.33
N ALA A 123 -1.90 -15.63 -9.68
CA ALA A 123 -0.77 -14.71 -9.65
C ALA A 123 -0.13 -14.46 -11.03
N PRO A 124 0.04 -15.45 -11.92
CA PRO A 124 0.47 -15.19 -13.30
C PRO A 124 -0.47 -14.23 -14.05
N SER A 125 -1.79 -14.40 -13.93
CA SER A 125 -2.76 -13.48 -14.53
C SER A 125 -2.64 -12.07 -13.96
N PHE A 126 -2.40 -11.95 -12.64
CA PHE A 126 -2.16 -10.66 -12.01
C PHE A 126 -0.86 -10.00 -12.50
N GLU A 127 0.22 -10.77 -12.67
CA GLU A 127 1.47 -10.26 -13.23
C GLU A 127 1.27 -9.68 -14.63
N GLN A 128 0.46 -10.35 -15.47
CA GLN A 128 0.13 -9.85 -16.80
C GLN A 128 -0.67 -8.53 -16.76
N VAL A 129 -1.60 -8.40 -15.81
CA VAL A 129 -2.31 -7.13 -15.56
C VAL A 129 -1.33 -6.04 -15.11
N ALA A 130 -0.41 -6.36 -14.18
CA ALA A 130 0.59 -5.42 -13.71
C ALA A 130 1.51 -4.91 -14.84
N LEU A 131 1.96 -5.82 -15.70
CA LEU A 131 2.78 -5.51 -16.88
C LEU A 131 2.02 -4.66 -17.92
N ALA A 132 0.70 -4.83 -18.04
CA ALA A 132 -0.13 -4.01 -18.92
C ALA A 132 -0.24 -2.55 -18.41
N ILE A 133 -0.23 -2.34 -17.10
CA ILE A 133 -0.23 -0.99 -16.50
C ILE A 133 1.14 -0.34 -16.59
N THR A 134 2.20 -1.09 -16.28
CA THR A 134 3.58 -0.61 -16.40
C THR A 134 4.50 -1.73 -16.87
N PRO A 135 5.16 -1.59 -18.04
CA PRO A 135 6.08 -2.61 -18.52
C PRO A 135 7.41 -2.64 -17.75
N SER A 136 7.69 -1.64 -16.92
CA SER A 136 8.93 -1.48 -16.15
C SER A 136 8.73 -1.84 -14.67
N LEU A 137 8.30 -3.08 -14.40
CA LEU A 137 8.27 -3.60 -13.03
C LEU A 137 9.69 -3.87 -12.52
N GLU A 138 9.91 -3.59 -11.23
CA GLU A 138 11.20 -3.77 -10.54
C GLU A 138 11.17 -5.02 -9.66
N ASP A 139 12.28 -5.75 -9.57
CA ASP A 139 12.47 -6.94 -8.73
C ASP A 139 13.56 -6.76 -7.64
N VAL A 140 14.09 -5.55 -7.53
CA VAL A 140 14.99 -5.10 -6.46
C VAL A 140 14.16 -4.46 -5.36
N TYR A 141 14.21 -5.05 -4.17
CA TYR A 141 13.41 -4.60 -3.03
C TYR A 141 14.27 -4.49 -1.77
N LEU A 142 14.46 -3.27 -1.28
CA LEU A 142 15.29 -2.91 -0.12
C LEU A 142 14.47 -2.65 1.15
N GLY A 143 13.21 -3.10 1.19
CA GLY A 143 12.37 -3.00 2.38
C GLY A 143 12.66 -4.10 3.41
N THR A 144 12.26 -3.82 4.64
CA THR A 144 12.59 -4.60 5.85
C THR A 144 11.80 -5.89 5.98
N SER A 145 10.54 -5.88 5.53
CA SER A 145 9.62 -7.00 5.74
C SER A 145 9.97 -8.20 4.87
N PRO A 146 9.91 -9.43 5.43
CA PRO A 146 10.04 -10.66 4.66
C PRO A 146 8.89 -10.77 3.65
N ARG A 147 9.23 -11.27 2.46
CA ARG A 147 8.30 -11.51 1.37
C ARG A 147 8.75 -12.74 0.60
N SER A 148 7.80 -13.53 0.16
CA SER A 148 8.02 -14.73 -0.63
C SER A 148 7.60 -14.48 -2.08
N GLN A 149 8.47 -14.80 -3.04
CA GLN A 149 8.10 -14.76 -4.45
C GLN A 149 7.07 -15.85 -4.76
N ILE A 150 6.05 -15.52 -5.55
CA ILE A 150 5.04 -16.50 -5.96
C ILE A 150 5.57 -17.30 -7.15
N ASN A 151 5.43 -18.62 -7.10
CA ASN A 151 5.84 -19.51 -8.17
C ASN A 151 5.19 -19.11 -9.51
N GLN A 152 5.92 -19.32 -10.60
CA GLN A 152 5.48 -19.01 -11.97
C GLN A 152 5.27 -17.50 -12.24
N THR A 153 5.77 -16.63 -11.36
CA THR A 153 5.80 -15.17 -11.54
C THR A 153 7.21 -14.64 -11.33
N LYS A 154 7.54 -13.49 -11.91
CA LYS A 154 8.82 -12.79 -11.72
C LYS A 154 8.73 -11.66 -10.68
N PHE A 155 7.61 -10.94 -10.66
CA PHE A 155 7.41 -9.68 -9.95
C PHE A 155 6.34 -9.76 -8.84
N VAL A 156 5.63 -10.88 -8.74
CA VAL A 156 4.58 -11.05 -7.71
C VAL A 156 5.18 -11.68 -6.45
N HIS A 157 5.00 -10.98 -5.34
CA HIS A 157 5.44 -11.39 -4.01
C HIS A 157 4.30 -11.28 -3.01
N THR A 158 4.40 -12.01 -1.89
CA THR A 158 3.56 -11.74 -0.72
C THR A 158 3.85 -10.33 -0.17
N ALA A 159 2.84 -9.67 0.42
CA ALA A 159 2.98 -8.29 0.89
C ALA A 159 3.89 -8.16 2.11
N ALA A 160 3.64 -8.94 3.17
CA ALA A 160 4.55 -9.14 4.28
C ALA A 160 4.22 -10.49 4.93
N ASP A 161 5.23 -11.32 5.17
CA ASP A 161 5.06 -12.62 5.83
C ASP A 161 5.02 -12.43 7.37
N PHE A 162 4.19 -11.49 7.84
CA PHE A 162 3.95 -11.25 9.26
C PHE A 162 2.85 -12.17 9.79
N ASP A 163 2.81 -12.33 11.13
CA ASP A 163 1.70 -13.02 11.77
C ASP A 163 0.38 -12.26 11.51
N LYS A 164 -0.72 -13.01 11.35
CA LYS A 164 -2.07 -12.49 11.02
C LYS A 164 -2.61 -11.49 12.05
N HIS A 165 -2.04 -11.44 13.24
CA HIS A 165 -2.42 -10.50 14.29
C HIS A 165 -1.60 -9.20 14.27
N SER A 166 -0.64 -9.07 13.36
CA SER A 166 0.19 -7.88 13.25
C SER A 166 -0.58 -6.74 12.59
N THR A 167 -0.60 -5.58 13.24
CA THR A 167 -1.10 -4.35 12.63
C THR A 167 0.09 -3.59 12.03
N VAL A 168 0.00 -3.27 10.75
CA VAL A 168 1.03 -2.49 10.05
C VAL A 168 0.59 -1.03 10.01
N PRO A 169 1.35 -0.09 10.62
CA PRO A 169 1.01 1.32 10.60
C PRO A 169 0.96 1.87 9.16
N PRO A 170 0.12 2.89 8.88
CA PRO A 170 0.11 3.55 7.58
C PRO A 170 1.48 4.12 7.22
N HIS A 171 1.93 3.86 6.00
CA HIS A 171 3.22 4.33 5.52
C HIS A 171 3.26 4.46 4.00
N LEU A 172 4.33 5.10 3.54
CA LEU A 172 4.72 5.17 2.15
C LEU A 172 5.86 4.20 1.91
N GLU A 173 5.64 3.28 0.97
CA GLU A 173 6.56 2.19 0.66
C GLU A 173 7.96 2.74 0.36
N MET A 174 8.94 2.26 1.12
CA MET A 174 10.35 2.65 1.00
C MET A 174 10.61 4.17 0.93
N SER A 175 9.79 5.00 1.59
CA SER A 175 9.93 6.47 1.61
C SER A 175 11.27 7.00 2.16
N PHE A 176 12.09 6.14 2.74
CA PHE A 176 13.46 6.41 3.15
C PHE A 176 14.46 6.38 1.96
N MET A 177 14.07 5.93 0.78
CA MET A 177 14.92 5.93 -0.42
C MET A 177 14.81 7.23 -1.19
N ASP A 178 15.81 7.56 -1.99
CA ASP A 178 15.79 8.75 -2.83
C ASP A 178 14.74 8.66 -3.95
N ASP A 179 14.73 7.54 -4.68
CA ASP A 179 13.72 7.22 -5.70
C ASP A 179 12.85 6.03 -5.21
N PRO A 180 11.86 6.28 -4.34
CA PRO A 180 10.94 5.26 -3.88
C PRO A 180 10.01 4.79 -5.00
N PRO A 181 9.33 3.64 -4.84
CA PRO A 181 8.35 3.17 -5.80
C PRO A 181 7.29 4.23 -6.06
N LYS A 182 7.07 4.54 -7.34
CA LYS A 182 6.03 5.47 -7.79
C LYS A 182 4.66 4.82 -7.85
N LEU A 183 4.64 3.49 -7.89
CA LEU A 183 3.47 2.66 -8.07
C LEU A 183 3.62 1.41 -7.23
N GLN A 184 2.56 1.04 -6.52
CA GLN A 184 2.46 -0.24 -5.85
C GLN A 184 1.12 -0.88 -6.20
N MET A 185 1.18 -2.18 -6.53
CA MET A 185 0.00 -2.96 -6.87
C MET A 185 -0.22 -4.07 -5.85
N PHE A 186 -1.45 -4.23 -5.38
CA PHE A 186 -1.83 -5.37 -4.54
C PHE A 186 -2.88 -6.23 -5.22
N TYR A 187 -2.81 -7.53 -4.93
CA TYR A 187 -3.71 -8.54 -5.44
C TYR A 187 -4.23 -9.42 -4.31
N ALA A 188 -5.55 -9.47 -4.17
CA ALA A 188 -6.21 -10.42 -3.29
C ALA A 188 -6.48 -11.73 -4.05
N HIS A 189 -5.56 -12.70 -3.96
CA HIS A 189 -5.75 -14.04 -4.55
C HIS A 189 -6.88 -14.83 -3.86
N ARG A 190 -6.99 -14.68 -2.54
CA ARG A 190 -8.06 -15.26 -1.72
C ARG A 190 -8.52 -14.20 -0.74
N LEU A 191 -9.83 -14.18 -0.50
CA LEU A 191 -10.40 -13.33 0.54
C LEU A 191 -10.38 -14.09 1.85
N ASP A 192 -9.86 -13.43 2.88
CA ASP A 192 -10.15 -13.85 4.24
C ASP A 192 -11.60 -13.43 4.54
N MET A 193 -12.47 -14.42 4.80
CA MET A 193 -13.87 -14.18 5.15
C MET A 193 -14.05 -13.90 6.65
N THR A 194 -12.97 -13.85 7.42
CA THR A 194 -12.96 -13.45 8.82
C THR A 194 -12.80 -11.92 8.97
N LYS A 195 -12.62 -11.43 10.20
CA LYS A 195 -12.41 -10.00 10.45
C LYS A 195 -10.94 -9.65 10.25
N GLY A 196 -10.66 -8.56 9.54
CA GLY A 196 -9.31 -8.07 9.33
C GLY A 196 -8.79 -8.39 7.92
N GLY A 197 -7.48 -8.21 7.73
CA GLY A 197 -6.82 -8.47 6.44
C GLY A 197 -7.05 -7.40 5.38
N GLU A 198 -7.79 -6.33 5.70
CA GLU A 198 -7.89 -5.18 4.80
C GLU A 198 -6.53 -4.50 4.64
N THR A 199 -6.34 -3.82 3.50
CA THR A 199 -5.21 -2.90 3.29
C THR A 199 -5.77 -1.48 3.30
N PRO A 200 -5.76 -0.79 4.46
CA PRO A 200 -6.24 0.59 4.53
C PRO A 200 -5.38 1.49 3.64
N LEU A 201 -6.03 2.30 2.81
CA LEU A 201 -5.37 3.33 2.03
C LEU A 201 -5.48 4.68 2.73
N VAL A 202 -4.37 5.42 2.76
CA VAL A 202 -4.27 6.72 3.42
C VAL A 202 -3.82 7.78 2.43
N ASP A 203 -4.55 8.89 2.39
CA ASP A 203 -4.17 10.08 1.66
C ASP A 203 -3.14 10.89 2.47
N PHE A 204 -1.84 10.70 2.20
CA PHE A 204 -0.77 11.43 2.89
C PHE A 204 -0.69 12.92 2.53
N GLN A 205 -1.42 13.38 1.51
CA GLN A 205 -1.64 14.81 1.31
C GLN A 205 -2.63 15.34 2.34
N GLY A 206 -3.79 14.69 2.46
CA GLY A 206 -4.81 15.04 3.44
C GLY A 206 -4.28 14.96 4.87
N VAL A 207 -3.37 14.01 5.14
CA VAL A 207 -2.63 13.97 6.42
C VAL A 207 -1.86 15.26 6.63
N TRP A 208 -1.04 15.70 5.67
CA TRP A 208 -0.30 16.96 5.80
C TRP A 208 -1.22 18.16 5.99
N GLU A 209 -2.28 18.28 5.18
CA GLU A 209 -3.26 19.37 5.29
C GLU A 209 -3.87 19.43 6.69
N SER A 210 -4.27 18.28 7.25
CA SER A 210 -4.90 18.20 8.58
C SER A 210 -3.97 18.62 9.73
N ILE A 211 -2.66 18.39 9.61
CA ILE A 211 -1.69 18.66 10.70
C ILE A 211 -0.89 19.94 10.48
N SER A 212 -0.88 20.49 9.26
CA SER A 212 -0.09 21.67 8.88
C SER A 212 -0.52 22.97 9.57
N GLY A 213 -1.71 23.00 10.18
CA GLY A 213 -2.13 24.10 11.06
C GLY A 213 -1.24 24.26 12.30
N ASN A 214 -0.48 23.23 12.70
CA ASN A 214 0.49 23.31 13.78
C ASN A 214 1.80 23.97 13.31
N GLY A 215 1.91 25.29 13.48
CA GLY A 215 3.09 26.06 13.05
C GLY A 215 4.43 25.57 13.64
N GLY A 216 4.42 25.03 14.86
CA GLY A 216 5.61 24.44 15.49
C GLY A 216 6.08 23.16 14.79
N LEU A 217 5.15 22.29 14.41
CA LEU A 217 5.42 21.10 13.60
C LEU A 217 5.95 21.50 12.22
N VAL A 218 5.28 22.42 11.52
CA VAL A 218 5.69 22.88 10.18
C VAL A 218 7.11 23.45 10.20
N LYS A 219 7.43 24.30 11.18
CA LYS A 219 8.78 24.87 11.33
C LYS A 219 9.84 23.77 11.51
N ARG A 220 9.54 22.73 12.31
CA ARG A 220 10.46 21.60 12.50
C ARG A 220 10.63 20.78 11.23
N MET A 221 9.53 20.45 10.54
CA MET A 221 9.56 19.61 9.34
C MET A 221 10.19 20.32 8.14
N LYS A 222 10.00 21.64 7.99
CA LYS A 222 10.66 22.41 6.91
C LYS A 222 12.12 22.74 7.21
N GLY A 223 12.51 22.79 8.48
CA GLY A 223 13.87 23.16 8.90
C GLY A 223 14.82 22.00 9.16
N ARG A 224 14.35 20.75 9.10
CA ARG A 224 15.14 19.55 9.43
C ARG A 224 14.78 18.38 8.53
N ASN A 225 15.75 17.50 8.32
CA ASN A 225 15.55 16.19 7.69
C ASN A 225 15.35 15.09 8.74
N ILE A 226 14.88 13.93 8.29
CA ILE A 226 14.81 12.70 9.09
C ILE A 226 16.03 11.84 8.77
N MET A 227 16.73 11.40 9.82
CA MET A 227 17.75 10.35 9.72
C MET A 227 17.09 9.00 10.03
N TYR A 228 17.13 8.09 9.08
CA TYR A 228 16.75 6.70 9.26
C TYR A 228 17.96 5.89 9.67
N ILE A 229 17.85 5.11 10.74
CA ILE A 229 18.90 4.19 11.20
C ILE A 229 18.28 2.81 11.24
N ARG A 230 18.76 1.89 10.41
CA ARG A 230 18.27 0.51 10.33
C ARG A 230 19.41 -0.45 10.64
N ARG A 231 19.14 -1.41 11.52
CA ARG A 231 20.10 -2.45 11.93
C ARG A 231 19.61 -3.81 11.46
N TYR A 232 20.51 -4.57 10.84
CA TYR A 232 20.21 -5.88 10.30
C TYR A 232 21.24 -6.88 10.80
N GLU A 233 20.76 -7.94 11.45
CA GLU A 233 21.58 -9.10 11.80
C GLU A 233 22.02 -9.84 10.53
N ASP A 234 23.08 -10.62 10.64
CA ASP A 234 23.43 -11.58 9.60
C ASP A 234 22.49 -12.80 9.66
N CYS A 235 22.45 -13.61 8.61
CA CYS A 235 21.55 -14.77 8.60
C CYS A 235 21.93 -15.86 9.61
N GLY A 236 23.16 -15.85 10.15
CA GLY A 236 23.65 -16.84 11.12
C GLY A 236 23.24 -16.56 12.56
N HIS A 237 23.04 -15.29 12.91
CA HIS A 237 22.62 -14.85 14.25
C HIS A 237 21.11 -14.58 14.35
N ARG A 238 20.35 -14.89 13.28
CA ARG A 238 18.91 -14.68 13.19
C ARG A 238 18.18 -15.33 14.37
N LYS A 239 17.63 -14.48 15.25
CA LYS A 239 16.76 -14.96 16.34
C LYS A 239 15.41 -15.38 15.78
N ILE A 240 15.11 -16.67 15.83
CA ILE A 240 13.84 -17.27 15.36
C ILE A 240 12.61 -16.77 16.17
N LEU A 241 12.84 -16.19 17.36
CA LEU A 241 11.80 -15.81 18.31
C LEU A 241 11.47 -14.30 18.35
N ASP A 242 12.01 -13.48 17.44
CA ASP A 242 11.61 -12.07 17.38
C ASP A 242 10.26 -11.91 16.65
N PRO A 243 9.19 -11.43 17.31
CA PRO A 243 7.90 -11.19 16.67
C PRO A 243 7.95 -10.12 15.56
N TYR A 244 9.02 -9.30 15.52
CA TYR A 244 9.28 -8.31 14.47
C TYR A 244 10.37 -8.77 13.52
N PHE A 245 10.24 -10.02 13.07
CA PHE A 245 11.18 -10.67 12.17
C PHE A 245 11.49 -9.81 10.92
N THR A 246 12.68 -9.21 10.86
CA THR A 246 13.20 -8.52 9.68
C THR A 246 14.16 -9.42 8.90
N LYS A 247 14.29 -9.19 7.59
CA LYS A 247 15.31 -9.86 6.77
C LYS A 247 16.72 -9.72 7.36
N CYS A 248 17.56 -10.75 7.25
CA CYS A 248 18.99 -10.55 7.43
C CYS A 248 19.56 -9.70 6.29
N TRP A 249 20.71 -9.07 6.50
CA TRP A 249 21.27 -8.19 5.49
C TRP A 249 21.65 -8.93 4.19
N GLN A 250 22.06 -10.21 4.26
CA GLN A 250 22.37 -10.98 3.05
C GLN A 250 21.15 -11.21 2.18
N ASP A 251 20.00 -11.55 2.79
CA ASP A 251 18.74 -11.71 2.07
C ASP A 251 18.26 -10.40 1.45
N MET A 252 18.50 -9.27 2.15
CA MET A 252 18.12 -7.95 1.66
C MET A 252 18.96 -7.51 0.45
N PHE A 253 20.28 -7.69 0.49
CA PHE A 253 21.19 -7.30 -0.60
C PHE A 253 21.44 -8.41 -1.63
N LYS A 254 20.85 -9.60 -1.41
CA LYS A 254 21.03 -10.82 -2.21
C LYS A 254 22.52 -11.19 -2.39
N THR A 255 23.33 -11.01 -1.35
CA THR A 255 24.78 -11.29 -1.36
C THR A 255 25.35 -11.43 0.06
N ASP A 256 26.39 -12.23 0.22
CA ASP A 256 27.21 -12.32 1.44
C ASP A 256 28.48 -11.44 1.37
N ASN A 257 28.75 -10.80 0.23
CA ASN A 257 29.94 -9.99 0.03
C ASN A 257 29.73 -8.55 0.51
N LYS A 258 30.36 -8.19 1.64
CA LYS A 258 30.30 -6.84 2.21
C LYS A 258 30.76 -5.73 1.26
N THR A 259 31.68 -6.00 0.35
CA THR A 259 32.13 -5.02 -0.65
C THR A 259 31.01 -4.72 -1.65
N GLU A 260 30.28 -5.76 -2.07
CA GLU A 260 29.11 -5.61 -2.93
C GLU A 260 27.98 -4.87 -2.21
N VAL A 261 27.74 -5.18 -0.92
CA VAL A 261 26.79 -4.42 -0.11
C VAL A 261 27.15 -2.93 -0.05
N ARG A 262 28.44 -2.58 0.19
CA ARG A 262 28.88 -1.17 0.18
C ARG A 262 28.65 -0.50 -1.18
N ARG A 263 28.84 -1.22 -2.28
CA ARG A 263 28.56 -0.72 -3.63
C ARG A 263 27.08 -0.42 -3.82
N GLN A 264 26.20 -1.34 -3.43
CA GLN A 264 24.75 -1.15 -3.48
C GLN A 264 24.30 0.01 -2.57
N CYS A 265 24.79 0.07 -1.33
CA CYS A 265 24.53 1.18 -0.43
C CYS A 265 24.96 2.54 -1.03
N SER A 266 26.14 2.60 -1.63
CA SER A 266 26.64 3.84 -2.25
C SER A 266 25.75 4.29 -3.42
N LYS A 267 25.24 3.35 -4.23
CA LYS A 267 24.29 3.64 -5.31
C LYS A 267 23.00 4.30 -4.78
N GLU A 268 22.50 3.81 -3.64
CA GLU A 268 21.29 4.32 -2.97
C GLU A 268 21.58 5.45 -1.97
N ARG A 269 22.82 5.97 -1.92
CA ARG A 269 23.29 7.00 -0.97
C ARG A 269 23.07 6.65 0.50
N PHE A 270 23.20 5.37 0.82
CA PHE A 270 23.20 4.87 2.19
C PHE A 270 24.61 4.83 2.77
N ASP A 271 24.75 5.27 4.02
CA ASP A 271 25.94 5.05 4.83
C ASP A 271 25.84 3.69 5.53
N CYS A 272 26.67 2.75 5.10
CA CYS A 272 26.64 1.35 5.54
C CYS A 272 27.91 0.97 6.29
N SER A 273 27.74 0.51 7.53
CA SER A 273 28.83 0.10 8.41
C SER A 273 28.48 -1.21 9.13
N TRP A 274 29.49 -2.03 9.44
CA TRP A 274 29.32 -3.22 10.27
C TRP A 274 30.04 -3.01 11.59
N ASP A 275 29.43 -3.47 12.68
CA ASP A 275 30.10 -3.53 13.98
C ASP A 275 30.91 -4.83 14.14
N SER A 276 31.54 -5.01 15.31
CA SER A 276 32.40 -6.16 15.63
C SER A 276 31.66 -7.49 15.67
N ILE A 277 30.33 -7.47 15.79
CA ILE A 277 29.48 -8.67 15.82
C ILE A 277 28.68 -8.84 14.52
N ASN A 278 29.14 -8.22 13.43
CA ASN A 278 28.59 -8.37 12.09
C ASN A 278 27.17 -7.83 11.88
N ILE A 279 26.69 -6.93 12.74
CA ILE A 279 25.42 -6.23 12.51
C ILE A 279 25.64 -5.10 11.52
N LEU A 280 24.91 -5.12 10.42
CA LEU A 280 24.90 -4.03 9.45
C LEU A 280 24.04 -2.89 9.98
N THR A 281 24.61 -1.70 10.08
CA THR A 281 23.90 -0.44 10.28
C THR A 281 23.86 0.34 8.98
N ILE A 282 22.65 0.67 8.53
CA ILE A 282 22.38 1.52 7.38
C ILE A 282 21.82 2.86 7.89
N LYS A 283 22.44 3.97 7.49
CA LYS A 283 21.96 5.32 7.75
C LYS A 283 21.64 6.03 6.45
N ASN A 284 20.53 6.76 6.43
CA ASN A 284 20.17 7.59 5.30
C ASN A 284 19.32 8.79 5.77
N VAL A 285 19.45 9.92 5.08
CA VAL A 285 18.76 11.17 5.41
C VAL A 285 17.75 11.48 4.32
N GLN A 286 16.49 11.71 4.68
CA GLN A 286 15.46 12.15 3.73
C GLN A 286 14.68 13.35 4.27
N PRO A 287 14.16 14.22 3.39
CA PRO A 287 13.24 15.25 3.82
C PRO A 287 11.95 14.60 4.35
N PRO A 288 11.34 15.15 5.42
CA PRO A 288 10.09 14.63 5.98
C PRO A 288 8.88 14.87 5.08
N LEU A 289 9.01 15.79 4.13
CA LEU A 289 7.98 16.24 3.21
C LEU A 289 8.55 16.16 1.79
N ARG A 290 7.71 15.79 0.82
CA ARG A 290 8.04 15.89 -0.61
C ARG A 290 6.99 16.70 -1.35
N GLN A 291 7.40 17.35 -2.42
CA GLN A 291 6.47 17.96 -3.36
C GLN A 291 6.09 16.95 -4.43
N HIS A 292 4.80 16.86 -4.72
CA HIS A 292 4.34 16.14 -5.89
C HIS A 292 4.76 16.88 -7.15
N GLN A 293 5.44 16.20 -8.06
CA GLN A 293 6.06 16.84 -9.22
C GLN A 293 5.03 17.47 -10.17
N ALA A 294 3.87 16.84 -10.33
CA ALA A 294 2.87 17.33 -11.29
C ALA A 294 1.93 18.39 -10.71
N THR A 295 1.65 18.36 -9.40
CA THR A 295 0.69 19.29 -8.76
C THR A 295 1.35 20.34 -7.87
N GLY A 296 2.63 20.18 -7.54
CA GLY A 296 3.35 21.09 -6.63
C GLY A 296 2.91 20.99 -5.17
N LYS A 297 2.14 19.96 -4.80
CA LYS A 297 1.55 19.81 -3.47
C LYS A 297 2.49 19.16 -2.48
N THR A 298 2.39 19.58 -1.23
CA THR A 298 3.22 19.05 -0.14
C THR A 298 2.60 17.79 0.45
N ILE A 299 3.41 16.74 0.52
CA ILE A 299 3.00 15.41 0.97
C ILE A 299 3.70 15.09 2.27
N TRP A 300 3.00 14.47 3.23
CA TRP A 300 3.61 13.83 4.39
C TRP A 300 4.40 12.59 3.97
N PHE A 301 5.53 12.81 3.31
CA PHE A 301 6.31 11.79 2.65
C PHE A 301 7.45 11.30 3.52
N ASN A 302 7.12 10.46 4.51
CA ASN A 302 8.11 9.89 5.41
C ASN A 302 7.65 8.55 6.01
N HIS A 303 8.60 7.86 6.63
CA HIS A 303 8.39 6.57 7.28
C HIS A 303 8.26 6.67 8.81
N MET A 304 7.98 7.85 9.39
CA MET A 304 7.99 8.04 10.84
C MET A 304 6.98 7.15 11.56
N ASN A 305 5.79 6.98 10.98
CA ASN A 305 4.69 6.24 11.61
C ASN A 305 5.04 4.78 11.90
N VAL A 306 5.93 4.15 11.14
CA VAL A 306 6.34 2.74 11.38
C VAL A 306 7.54 2.64 12.31
N LEU A 307 8.21 3.75 12.65
CA LEU A 307 9.46 3.75 13.40
C LEU A 307 9.34 4.29 14.82
N ILE A 308 8.19 4.88 15.16
CA ILE A 308 7.91 5.38 16.51
C ILE A 308 7.00 4.39 17.24
N PRO A 309 7.35 3.97 18.48
CA PRO A 309 6.52 3.04 19.25
C PRO A 309 5.10 3.56 19.53
N ASP A 310 4.93 4.89 19.61
CA ASP A 310 3.63 5.55 19.80
C ASP A 310 2.59 5.11 18.77
N SER A 311 2.96 5.05 17.48
CA SER A 311 2.02 4.68 16.42
C SER A 311 1.46 3.27 16.63
N TYR A 312 2.33 2.33 17.00
CA TYR A 312 1.92 0.95 17.23
C TYR A 312 0.91 0.85 18.37
N ALA A 313 1.14 1.56 19.48
CA ALA A 313 0.18 1.58 20.59
C ALA A 313 -1.22 2.02 20.12
N TYR A 314 -1.31 3.12 19.36
CA TYR A 314 -2.60 3.62 18.87
C TYR A 314 -3.23 2.71 17.80
N ASP A 315 -2.43 2.17 16.89
CA ASP A 315 -2.94 1.33 15.80
C ASP A 315 -3.46 -0.01 16.35
N TYR A 316 -2.75 -0.65 17.28
CA TYR A 316 -3.19 -1.87 17.92
C TYR A 316 -4.45 -1.69 18.76
N GLU A 317 -4.60 -0.56 19.46
CA GLU A 317 -5.84 -0.24 20.16
C GLU A 317 -7.02 0.00 19.23
N ARG A 318 -6.79 0.69 18.10
CA ARG A 318 -7.81 0.83 17.06
C ARG A 318 -8.21 -0.53 16.51
N THR A 319 -7.23 -1.41 16.24
CA THR A 319 -7.48 -2.80 15.83
C THR A 319 -8.30 -3.55 16.87
N ALA A 320 -8.00 -3.40 18.17
CA ALA A 320 -8.77 -4.00 19.25
C ALA A 320 -10.25 -3.58 19.22
N VAL A 321 -10.51 -2.28 19.03
CA VAL A 321 -11.88 -1.74 18.91
C VAL A 321 -12.58 -2.26 17.66
N MET A 322 -11.88 -2.32 16.52
CA MET A 322 -12.45 -2.79 15.25
C MET A 322 -12.80 -4.28 15.28
N TRP A 323 -11.95 -5.09 15.91
CA TRP A 323 -12.16 -6.54 16.01
C TRP A 323 -13.22 -6.85 17.06
N GLY A 324 -13.19 -6.15 18.20
CA GLY A 324 -14.13 -6.28 19.31
C GLY A 324 -14.13 -7.68 19.94
N LYS A 325 -14.99 -7.88 20.95
CA LYS A 325 -15.20 -9.17 21.64
C LYS A 325 -13.87 -9.82 22.07
N VAL A 326 -13.73 -11.14 21.89
CA VAL A 326 -12.55 -11.92 22.31
C VAL A 326 -11.38 -11.66 21.37
N GLU A 327 -11.65 -11.42 20.09
CA GLU A 327 -10.63 -11.18 19.07
C GLU A 327 -9.85 -9.88 19.33
N GLY A 328 -10.49 -8.87 19.92
CA GLY A 328 -9.86 -7.60 20.29
C GLY A 328 -8.87 -7.68 21.46
N TRP A 329 -8.88 -8.76 22.26
CA TRP A 329 -7.98 -8.88 23.42
C TRP A 329 -6.52 -8.93 23.01
N TRP A 330 -6.21 -9.63 21.92
CA TRP A 330 -4.84 -9.80 21.48
C TRP A 330 -4.20 -8.48 20.99
N PRO A 331 -4.83 -7.71 20.07
CA PRO A 331 -4.36 -6.38 19.74
C PRO A 331 -4.28 -5.45 20.97
N LEU A 332 -5.23 -5.53 21.91
CA LEU A 332 -5.19 -4.70 23.12
C LEU A 332 -3.96 -5.00 24.01
N LEU A 333 -3.60 -6.28 24.18
CA LEU A 333 -2.40 -6.68 24.91
C LEU A 333 -1.13 -6.15 24.24
N ILE A 334 -1.02 -6.26 22.92
CA ILE A 334 0.13 -5.73 22.17
C ILE A 334 0.17 -4.20 22.25
N GLY A 335 -0.96 -3.52 22.10
CA GLY A 335 -1.04 -2.06 22.25
C GLY A 335 -0.60 -1.59 23.63
N THR A 336 -1.01 -2.32 24.68
CA THR A 336 -0.59 -2.06 26.07
C THR A 336 0.91 -2.25 26.25
N TYR A 337 1.49 -3.31 25.67
CA TYR A 337 2.94 -3.52 25.67
C TYR A 337 3.69 -2.32 25.06
N TYR A 338 3.25 -1.83 23.89
CA TYR A 338 3.85 -0.65 23.27
C TYR A 338 3.71 0.61 24.09
N ARG A 339 2.59 0.81 24.79
CA ARG A 339 2.44 1.93 25.73
C ARG A 339 3.43 1.83 26.89
N MET A 340 3.68 0.64 27.42
CA MET A 340 4.63 0.46 28.52
C MET A 340 6.07 0.79 28.11
N LEU A 341 6.44 0.63 26.83
CA LEU A 341 7.75 1.07 26.34
C LEU A 341 7.93 2.59 26.31
N LEU A 342 6.85 3.37 26.45
CA LEU A 342 6.84 4.83 26.43
C LEU A 342 6.85 5.45 27.84
N LEU A 343 6.64 4.64 28.88
CA LEU A 343 6.71 5.03 30.30
C LEU A 343 8.13 4.82 30.83
#